data_AF-A0A674BX68-F1
#
_entry.id   AF-A0A674BX68-F1
#
_cell.length_a   1.000
_cell.length_b   1.000
_cell.length_c   1.000
_cell.angle_alpha   90.00
_cell.angle_beta   90.00
_cell.angle_gamma   90.00
#
_symmetry.space_group_name_H-M   'P 1'
#
loop_
_entity.id
_entity.type
_entity.pdbx_description
1 polymer ?
#
loop_
_entity_poly.entity_id
_entity_poly.type
_entity_poly.pdbx_seq_one_letter_code
_entity_poly.pdbx_strand_id
1 'polypeptide(L)'
;PTDPNKSKDYGEEESDDKAKETEPQQQEKQAWAPTTYSKFGKEVFCYVGQEISIFEALDSYGAVIWPAALALCHYLETNVEQVNLVDKAVLELGAGPGLVSIVATLLGAWVTATDLPEIIGNLRANLLRNTRGRCRSTPQAAALSWGPDVERTYPSSVYRYDYVLAADVVYHHDYLEELLFTMRYFCRPGTTLIWANKVRLKTDLSFTEDFQDTFNTTLLAEMGEVNIFMGTCRETEEEPELVPGKQQEEEEEEHVTECLQEEENGLEEKEEEFKADETTENEEEDETQKNGLKEENKDRENQEDSQDRRDDEEQQNSAGSRSTSESELGGLGEHPTYCKYSKYKF
;
A
#
# COMPACT_ATOMS: atom_id res chain seq x y z
N PRO A 1 7.25 -33.06 -88.20
CA PRO A 1 7.42 -31.62 -88.50
C PRO A 1 7.72 -30.86 -87.20
N THR A 2 8.98 -30.80 -86.75
CA THR A 2 9.99 -29.75 -87.05
C THR A 2 9.54 -28.37 -86.54
N ASP A 3 10.24 -27.60 -85.71
CA ASP A 3 11.56 -27.66 -85.04
C ASP A 3 11.60 -26.41 -84.07
N PRO A 4 12.68 -26.08 -83.31
CA PRO A 4 12.63 -25.58 -81.94
C PRO A 4 13.49 -24.28 -81.81
N ASN A 5 13.83 -23.88 -80.59
CA ASN A 5 15.14 -23.26 -80.24
C ASN A 5 15.27 -23.30 -78.70
N LYS A 6 16.12 -24.11 -78.04
CA LYS A 6 17.60 -24.05 -77.87
C LYS A 6 18.07 -22.63 -77.52
N SER A 7 18.81 -22.36 -76.43
CA SER A 7 19.98 -23.02 -75.79
C SER A 7 20.03 -22.66 -74.27
N LYS A 8 20.48 -23.49 -73.30
CA LYS A 8 21.87 -23.90 -72.92
C LYS A 8 22.82 -22.69 -72.78
N ASP A 9 23.51 -22.43 -71.66
CA ASP A 9 24.53 -23.26 -70.97
C ASP A 9 25.08 -22.59 -69.68
N TYR A 10 25.61 -23.43 -68.75
CA TYR A 10 26.69 -23.34 -67.71
C TYR A 10 27.08 -22.00 -67.04
N GLY A 11 27.48 -21.89 -65.76
CA GLY A 11 27.84 -22.84 -64.69
C GLY A 11 28.44 -22.07 -63.47
N GLU A 12 28.50 -22.75 -62.31
CA GLU A 12 29.51 -22.75 -61.19
C GLU A 12 30.22 -21.42 -60.78
N GLU A 13 30.56 -21.07 -59.52
CA GLU A 13 30.58 -21.65 -58.17
C GLU A 13 30.97 -20.53 -57.17
N GLU A 14 30.75 -20.74 -55.85
CA GLU A 14 31.38 -20.09 -54.66
C GLU A 14 31.22 -18.56 -54.40
N SER A 15 31.06 -18.00 -53.19
CA SER A 15 31.35 -18.46 -51.81
C SER A 15 30.59 -17.60 -50.76
N ASP A 16 30.51 -18.17 -49.55
CA ASP A 16 30.16 -17.64 -48.21
C ASP A 16 29.98 -16.13 -47.99
N ASP A 17 28.89 -15.76 -47.31
CA ASP A 17 29.04 -15.17 -45.97
C ASP A 17 27.75 -15.19 -45.11
N LYS A 18 27.97 -15.51 -43.84
CA LYS A 18 26.97 -15.69 -42.77
C LYS A 18 26.20 -14.42 -42.44
N ALA A 19 24.88 -14.54 -42.28
CA ALA A 19 24.16 -13.92 -41.18
C ALA A 19 22.94 -14.78 -40.83
N LYS A 20 23.00 -15.44 -39.66
CA LYS A 20 21.86 -16.13 -39.05
C LYS A 20 20.84 -15.08 -38.63
N GLU A 21 19.73 -14.99 -39.34
CA GLU A 21 18.52 -14.37 -38.81
C GLU A 21 17.94 -15.29 -37.74
N THR A 22 18.18 -14.95 -36.48
CA THR A 22 17.42 -15.50 -35.35
C THR A 22 15.99 -14.99 -35.47
N GLU A 23 15.08 -15.88 -35.85
CA GLU A 23 13.64 -15.72 -35.68
C GLU A 23 13.34 -15.32 -34.23
N PRO A 24 12.56 -14.26 -33.97
CA PRO A 24 12.03 -14.05 -32.64
C PRO A 24 11.00 -15.14 -32.38
N GLN A 25 11.30 -16.01 -31.42
CA GLN A 25 10.38 -17.01 -30.88
C GLN A 25 9.04 -16.31 -30.60
N GLN A 26 8.01 -16.69 -31.36
CA GLN A 26 6.63 -16.31 -31.09
C GLN A 26 6.25 -16.94 -29.75
N GLN A 27 6.29 -16.12 -28.71
CA GLN A 27 5.75 -16.45 -27.40
C GLN A 27 4.24 -16.67 -27.60
N GLU A 28 3.76 -17.89 -27.38
CA GLU A 28 2.33 -18.23 -27.44
C GLU A 28 1.57 -17.29 -26.48
N LYS A 29 0.78 -16.38 -27.05
CA LYS A 29 -0.17 -15.59 -26.28
C LYS A 29 -1.19 -16.55 -25.68
N GLN A 30 -1.26 -16.59 -24.36
CA GLN A 30 -2.29 -17.35 -23.66
C GLN A 30 -3.67 -16.87 -24.13
N ALA A 31 -4.56 -17.80 -24.45
CA ALA A 31 -5.84 -17.53 -25.13
C ALA A 31 -6.81 -16.61 -24.37
N TRP A 32 -6.52 -16.30 -23.10
CA TRP A 32 -7.34 -15.46 -22.23
C TRP A 32 -6.90 -13.98 -22.19
N ALA A 33 -5.71 -13.64 -22.71
CA ALA A 33 -5.17 -12.29 -22.54
C ALA A 33 -5.89 -11.26 -23.46
N PRO A 34 -6.43 -10.15 -22.92
CA PRO A 34 -7.12 -9.14 -23.72
C PRO A 34 -6.19 -8.51 -24.76
N THR A 35 -6.75 -8.14 -25.93
CA THR A 35 -5.98 -7.50 -27.00
C THR A 35 -5.77 -6.02 -26.67
N THR A 36 -4.55 -5.66 -26.28
CA THR A 36 -4.18 -4.28 -25.95
C THR A 36 -3.50 -3.59 -27.15
N TYR A 37 -3.93 -2.36 -27.46
CA TYR A 37 -3.27 -1.49 -28.43
C TYR A 37 -2.99 -0.13 -27.76
N SER A 38 -1.71 0.25 -27.70
CA SER A 38 -1.27 1.46 -27.01
C SER A 38 -0.90 2.57 -28.01
N LYS A 39 -1.51 3.74 -27.83
CA LYS A 39 -1.01 5.04 -28.31
C LYS A 39 -0.82 5.88 -27.06
N PHE A 40 0.31 6.60 -26.91
CA PHE A 40 0.64 7.36 -25.68
C PHE A 40 -0.59 7.99 -24.99
N GLY A 41 -0.88 7.55 -23.75
CA GLY A 41 -2.01 8.02 -22.93
C GLY A 41 -3.38 7.38 -23.20
N LYS A 42 -3.50 6.47 -24.19
CA LYS A 42 -4.72 5.72 -24.51
C LYS A 42 -4.43 4.22 -24.58
N GLU A 43 -5.15 3.45 -23.77
CA GLU A 43 -5.22 1.99 -23.86
C GLU A 43 -6.59 1.55 -24.35
N VAL A 44 -6.60 0.47 -25.14
CA VAL A 44 -7.84 -0.11 -25.71
C VAL A 44 -7.97 -1.55 -25.25
N PHE A 45 -9.15 -1.89 -24.76
CA PHE A 45 -9.53 -3.22 -24.29
C PHE A 45 -10.79 -3.69 -25.00
N CYS A 46 -11.02 -5.00 -25.02
CA CYS A 46 -12.25 -5.59 -25.55
C CYS A 46 -12.87 -6.47 -24.46
N TYR A 47 -14.06 -6.08 -24.00
CA TYR A 47 -14.86 -6.83 -23.02
C TYR A 47 -16.33 -6.71 -23.42
N VAL A 48 -17.11 -7.75 -23.16
CA VAL A 48 -18.54 -7.89 -23.48
C VAL A 48 -18.89 -7.52 -24.93
N GLY A 49 -17.98 -7.88 -25.85
CA GLY A 49 -18.08 -7.56 -27.28
C GLY A 49 -17.97 -6.06 -27.61
N GLN A 50 -17.49 -5.22 -26.68
CA GLN A 50 -17.34 -3.78 -26.84
C GLN A 50 -15.86 -3.37 -26.77
N GLU A 51 -15.48 -2.44 -27.65
CA GLU A 51 -14.20 -1.74 -27.52
C GLU A 51 -14.30 -0.67 -26.41
N ILE A 52 -13.42 -0.78 -25.41
CA ILE A 52 -13.28 0.14 -24.29
C ILE A 52 -11.98 0.92 -24.46
N SER A 53 -12.08 2.23 -24.53
CA SER A 53 -10.97 3.17 -24.65
C SER A 53 -10.71 3.88 -23.31
N ILE A 54 -9.63 3.51 -22.63
CA ILE A 54 -9.18 4.13 -21.38
C ILE A 54 -8.12 5.17 -21.67
N PHE A 55 -8.27 6.34 -21.05
CA PHE A 55 -7.23 7.35 -21.04
C PHE A 55 -6.59 7.37 -19.65
N GLU A 56 -5.28 7.15 -19.65
CA GLU A 56 -4.45 7.17 -18.45
C GLU A 56 -3.93 8.60 -18.22
N ALA A 57 -3.95 9.08 -16.98
CA ALA A 57 -3.20 10.29 -16.63
C ALA A 57 -1.80 9.85 -16.14
N LEU A 58 -0.76 10.61 -16.45
CA LEU A 58 0.61 10.17 -16.18
C LEU A 58 1.09 10.49 -14.75
N ASP A 59 0.25 11.15 -13.94
CA ASP A 59 0.71 11.89 -12.77
C ASP A 59 0.24 11.30 -11.41
N SER A 60 -0.36 10.10 -11.37
CA SER A 60 -0.77 9.45 -10.10
C SER A 60 -0.92 7.93 -10.22
N TYR A 61 -0.74 7.19 -9.12
CA TYR A 61 -0.98 5.73 -9.06
C TYR A 61 -2.42 5.35 -9.43
N GLY A 62 -3.39 6.24 -9.19
CA GLY A 62 -4.80 6.07 -9.59
C GLY A 62 -5.07 6.30 -11.09
N ALA A 63 -4.03 6.47 -11.91
CA ALA A 63 -4.19 6.94 -13.27
C ALA A 63 -3.83 5.92 -14.36
N VAL A 64 -3.41 4.71 -14.00
CA VAL A 64 -3.08 3.61 -14.92
C VAL A 64 -3.91 2.35 -14.66
N ILE A 65 -4.03 1.47 -15.65
CA ILE A 65 -4.68 0.17 -15.47
C ILE A 65 -3.70 -0.83 -14.85
N TRP A 66 -4.11 -1.40 -13.72
CA TRP A 66 -3.34 -2.39 -12.98
C TRP A 66 -3.75 -3.84 -13.33
N PRO A 67 -2.86 -4.83 -13.15
CA PRO A 67 -3.14 -6.22 -13.53
C PRO A 67 -4.42 -6.81 -12.92
N ALA A 68 -4.74 -6.49 -11.67
CA ALA A 68 -5.95 -7.01 -11.03
C ALA A 68 -7.24 -6.48 -11.67
N ALA A 69 -7.25 -5.27 -12.22
CA ALA A 69 -8.41 -4.74 -12.95
C ALA A 69 -8.69 -5.57 -14.21
N LEU A 70 -7.64 -5.99 -14.94
CA LEU A 70 -7.77 -6.84 -16.13
C LEU A 70 -8.30 -8.23 -15.77
N ALA A 71 -7.75 -8.83 -14.71
CA ALA A 71 -8.17 -10.12 -14.21
C ALA A 71 -9.63 -10.09 -13.73
N LEU A 72 -10.02 -9.07 -12.97
CA LEU A 72 -11.38 -8.93 -12.48
C LEU A 72 -12.37 -8.69 -13.62
N CYS A 73 -12.03 -7.86 -14.62
CA CYS A 73 -12.88 -7.69 -15.80
C CYS A 73 -13.11 -9.00 -16.56
N HIS A 74 -12.05 -9.78 -16.76
CA HIS A 74 -12.15 -11.09 -17.39
C HIS A 74 -13.03 -12.05 -16.57
N TYR A 75 -12.84 -12.08 -15.25
CA TYR A 75 -13.64 -12.90 -14.36
C TYR A 75 -15.13 -12.55 -14.43
N LEU A 76 -15.47 -11.26 -14.36
CA LEU A 76 -16.86 -10.79 -14.44
C LEU A 76 -17.52 -11.12 -15.78
N GLU A 77 -16.80 -11.01 -16.90
CA GLU A 77 -17.32 -11.34 -18.23
C GLU A 77 -17.55 -12.85 -18.41
N THR A 78 -16.67 -13.68 -17.86
CA THR A 78 -16.70 -15.14 -18.08
C THR A 78 -17.54 -15.90 -17.06
N ASN A 79 -17.89 -15.28 -15.94
CA ASN A 79 -18.61 -15.90 -14.82
C ASN A 79 -19.96 -15.19 -14.53
N VAL A 80 -20.67 -14.75 -15.56
CA VAL A 80 -21.95 -14.02 -15.43
C VAL A 80 -23.07 -14.81 -14.76
N GLU A 81 -22.98 -16.15 -14.76
CA GLU A 81 -23.94 -17.02 -14.07
C GLU A 81 -23.71 -17.02 -12.54
N GLN A 82 -22.45 -16.94 -12.11
CA GLN A 82 -22.05 -16.89 -10.71
C GLN A 82 -22.14 -15.48 -10.15
N VAL A 83 -21.79 -14.47 -10.96
CA VAL A 83 -21.81 -13.05 -10.60
C VAL A 83 -22.75 -12.31 -11.54
N ASN A 84 -24.04 -12.36 -11.23
CA ASN A 84 -25.05 -11.69 -12.02
C ASN A 84 -25.19 -10.22 -11.61
N LEU A 85 -24.64 -9.32 -12.42
CA LEU A 85 -24.67 -7.88 -12.19
C LEU A 85 -25.90 -7.15 -12.75
N VAL A 86 -26.77 -7.87 -13.47
CA VAL A 86 -27.95 -7.30 -14.14
C VAL A 86 -28.89 -6.65 -13.12
N ASP A 87 -29.11 -5.33 -13.25
CA ASP A 87 -29.94 -4.52 -12.35
C ASP A 87 -29.49 -4.53 -10.88
N LYS A 88 -28.20 -4.80 -10.62
CA LYS A 88 -27.61 -4.80 -9.29
C LYS A 88 -26.94 -3.47 -8.96
N ALA A 89 -27.09 -3.02 -7.72
CA ALA A 89 -26.36 -1.86 -7.21
C ALA A 89 -24.92 -2.27 -6.91
N VAL A 90 -23.95 -1.62 -7.55
CA VAL A 90 -22.53 -1.96 -7.47
C VAL A 90 -21.72 -0.73 -7.05
N LEU A 91 -20.91 -0.89 -6.01
CA LEU A 91 -19.90 0.08 -5.62
C LEU A 91 -18.52 -0.42 -6.07
N GLU A 92 -17.71 0.42 -6.70
CA GLU A 92 -16.27 0.13 -6.87
C GLU A 92 -15.45 1.05 -5.96
N LEU A 93 -14.57 0.46 -5.15
CA LEU A 93 -13.59 1.15 -4.31
C LEU A 93 -12.25 1.25 -5.05
N GLY A 94 -11.67 2.46 -5.12
CA GLY A 94 -10.39 2.68 -5.78
C GLY A 94 -10.43 2.37 -7.27
N ALA A 95 -11.42 2.93 -7.98
CA ALA A 95 -11.71 2.58 -9.37
C ALA A 95 -10.62 3.01 -10.37
N GLY A 96 -9.75 3.96 -9.99
CA GLY A 96 -8.70 4.51 -10.83
C GLY A 96 -9.26 5.05 -12.15
N PRO A 97 -8.75 4.60 -13.32
CA PRO A 97 -9.31 4.97 -14.62
C PRO A 97 -10.72 4.41 -14.92
N GLY A 98 -11.23 3.47 -14.11
CA GLY A 98 -12.61 2.99 -14.13
C GLY A 98 -12.90 1.79 -15.02
N LEU A 99 -11.90 0.97 -15.38
CA LEU A 99 -12.10 -0.15 -16.31
C LEU A 99 -13.10 -1.18 -15.77
N VAL A 100 -12.99 -1.58 -14.49
CA VAL A 100 -13.91 -2.55 -13.88
C VAL A 100 -15.32 -1.97 -13.81
N SER A 101 -15.49 -0.71 -13.38
CA SER A 101 -16.76 0.00 -13.42
C SER A 101 -17.39 0.03 -14.81
N ILE A 102 -16.61 0.27 -15.87
CA ILE A 102 -17.12 0.25 -17.25
C ILE A 102 -17.65 -1.14 -17.59
N VAL A 103 -16.86 -2.19 -17.33
CA VAL A 103 -17.27 -3.58 -17.62
C VAL A 103 -18.52 -3.97 -16.82
N ALA A 104 -18.56 -3.68 -15.53
CA ALA A 104 -19.73 -3.91 -14.68
C ALA A 104 -20.98 -3.17 -15.20
N THR A 105 -20.83 -1.92 -15.64
CA THR A 105 -21.93 -1.15 -16.23
C THR A 105 -22.44 -1.79 -17.52
N LEU A 106 -21.54 -2.25 -18.39
CA LEU A 106 -21.90 -2.92 -19.64
C LEU A 106 -22.52 -4.30 -19.41
N LEU A 107 -22.20 -4.97 -18.29
CA LEU A 107 -22.86 -6.18 -17.81
C LEU A 107 -24.25 -5.90 -17.18
N GLY A 108 -24.66 -4.64 -17.06
CA GLY A 108 -26.01 -4.24 -16.66
C GLY A 108 -26.16 -3.74 -15.23
N ALA A 109 -25.06 -3.49 -14.51
CA ALA A 109 -25.08 -2.94 -13.15
C ALA A 109 -25.48 -1.46 -13.08
N TRP A 110 -25.94 -1.05 -11.90
CA TRP A 110 -26.06 0.34 -11.46
C TRP A 110 -24.80 0.70 -10.67
N VAL A 111 -23.80 1.21 -11.37
CA VAL A 111 -22.46 1.40 -10.83
C VAL A 111 -22.28 2.78 -10.20
N THR A 112 -21.75 2.79 -8.99
CA THR A 112 -21.11 3.95 -8.34
C THR A 112 -19.61 3.67 -8.27
N ALA A 113 -18.85 4.32 -9.15
CA ALA A 113 -17.39 4.22 -9.19
C ALA A 113 -16.79 5.27 -8.26
N THR A 114 -15.93 4.85 -7.33
CA THR A 114 -15.37 5.75 -6.32
C THR A 114 -13.85 5.73 -6.27
N ASP A 115 -13.29 6.90 -5.99
CA ASP A 115 -11.85 7.12 -5.82
C ASP A 115 -11.62 8.46 -5.11
N LEU A 116 -10.37 8.87 -4.96
CA LEU A 116 -9.99 10.18 -4.41
C LEU A 116 -10.45 11.33 -5.34
N PRO A 117 -10.73 12.53 -4.78
CA PRO A 117 -11.26 13.67 -5.54
C PRO A 117 -10.51 14.01 -6.83
N GLU A 118 -9.19 13.90 -6.83
CA GLU A 118 -8.30 14.18 -7.96
C GLU A 118 -8.47 13.18 -9.12
N ILE A 119 -8.92 11.95 -8.86
CA ILE A 119 -9.12 10.90 -9.87
C ILE A 119 -10.49 11.02 -10.54
N ILE A 120 -11.49 11.56 -9.83
CA ILE A 120 -12.89 11.59 -10.27
C ILE A 120 -13.09 12.24 -11.63
N GLY A 121 -12.30 13.26 -11.97
CA GLY A 121 -12.38 13.92 -13.28
C GLY A 121 -12.10 12.95 -14.44
N ASN A 122 -10.99 12.20 -14.36
CA ASN A 122 -10.60 11.24 -15.38
C ASN A 122 -11.54 10.02 -15.38
N LEU A 123 -11.86 9.50 -14.21
CA LEU A 123 -12.80 8.39 -14.03
C LEU A 123 -14.14 8.68 -14.72
N ARG A 124 -14.73 9.86 -14.46
CA ARG A 124 -15.99 10.27 -15.09
C ARG A 124 -15.88 10.36 -16.61
N ALA A 125 -14.77 10.90 -17.13
CA ALA A 125 -14.56 11.00 -18.57
C ALA A 125 -14.46 9.62 -19.25
N ASN A 126 -13.75 8.67 -18.63
CA ASN A 126 -13.64 7.30 -19.12
C ASN A 126 -14.97 6.55 -19.06
N LEU A 127 -15.72 6.68 -17.96
CA LEU A 127 -17.05 6.08 -17.83
C LEU A 127 -17.99 6.56 -18.94
N LEU A 128 -18.13 7.87 -19.11
CA LEU A 128 -19.03 8.47 -20.10
C LEU A 128 -18.65 8.09 -21.53
N ARG A 129 -17.35 8.06 -21.84
CA ARG A 129 -16.86 7.69 -23.18
C ARG A 129 -17.27 6.27 -23.58
N ASN A 130 -17.25 5.34 -22.63
CA ASN A 130 -17.39 3.92 -22.92
C ASN A 130 -18.81 3.38 -22.69
N THR A 131 -19.63 4.05 -21.90
CA THR A 131 -20.96 3.54 -21.51
C THR A 131 -22.13 4.31 -22.14
N ARG A 132 -21.93 5.55 -22.60
CA ARG A 132 -23.03 6.38 -23.14
C ARG A 132 -23.71 5.72 -24.33
N GLY A 133 -25.02 5.47 -24.20
CA GLY A 133 -25.83 4.81 -25.23
C GLY A 133 -25.57 3.31 -25.39
N ARG A 134 -24.80 2.71 -24.47
CA ARG A 134 -24.40 1.28 -24.49
C ARG A 134 -24.72 0.55 -23.18
N CYS A 135 -25.31 1.22 -22.20
CA CYS A 135 -25.61 0.67 -20.88
C CYS A 135 -27.09 0.82 -20.54
N ARG A 136 -27.56 0.02 -19.58
CA ARG A 136 -28.93 0.09 -19.04
C ARG A 136 -29.11 1.26 -18.08
N SER A 137 -28.07 1.55 -17.30
CA SER A 137 -28.01 2.63 -16.32
C SER A 137 -26.71 3.40 -16.48
N THR A 138 -26.79 4.73 -16.41
CA THR A 138 -25.60 5.58 -16.51
C THR A 138 -24.79 5.46 -15.22
N PRO A 139 -23.49 5.11 -15.28
CA PRO A 139 -22.67 4.98 -14.08
C PRO A 139 -22.39 6.35 -13.46
N GLN A 140 -22.19 6.35 -12.14
CA GLN A 140 -21.83 7.53 -11.37
C GLN A 140 -20.35 7.49 -10.99
N ALA A 141 -19.71 8.66 -10.97
CA ALA A 141 -18.36 8.82 -10.42
C ALA A 141 -18.44 9.79 -9.24
N ALA A 142 -18.03 9.32 -8.06
CA ALA A 142 -18.14 10.05 -6.80
C ALA A 142 -16.87 9.90 -5.96
N ALA A 143 -16.53 10.94 -5.19
CA ALA A 143 -15.37 10.90 -4.32
C ALA A 143 -15.65 10.02 -3.09
N LEU A 144 -14.69 9.18 -2.71
CA LEU A 144 -14.72 8.38 -1.49
C LEU A 144 -13.30 8.21 -0.98
N SER A 145 -13.03 8.75 0.20
CA SER A 145 -11.83 8.43 0.98
C SER A 145 -12.15 7.28 1.91
N TRP A 146 -11.26 6.31 2.00
CA TRP A 146 -11.43 5.17 2.89
C TRP A 146 -11.36 5.61 4.35
N GLY A 147 -12.07 4.89 5.22
CA GLY A 147 -12.00 5.04 6.67
C GLY A 147 -13.35 5.45 7.30
N PRO A 148 -13.35 5.82 8.59
CA PRO A 148 -14.56 6.03 9.39
C PRO A 148 -15.53 7.09 8.85
N ASP A 149 -15.03 8.06 8.09
CA ASP A 149 -15.82 9.16 7.51
C ASP A 149 -16.84 8.71 6.45
N VAL A 150 -16.82 7.44 6.05
CA VAL A 150 -17.79 6.86 5.09
C VAL A 150 -19.22 6.89 5.63
N GLU A 151 -19.48 6.75 6.94
CA GLU A 151 -20.87 6.85 7.45
C GLU A 151 -21.43 8.27 7.29
N ARG A 152 -20.59 9.29 7.42
CA ARG A 152 -21.01 10.69 7.22
C ARG A 152 -21.32 10.99 5.75
N THR A 153 -20.53 10.44 4.84
CA THR A 153 -20.58 10.76 3.39
C THR A 153 -21.49 9.82 2.59
N TYR A 154 -21.56 8.55 3.01
CA TYR A 154 -22.34 7.48 2.43
C TYR A 154 -23.16 6.74 3.52
N PRO A 155 -24.07 7.43 4.22
CA PRO A 155 -24.83 6.84 5.32
C PRO A 155 -25.57 5.58 4.89
N SER A 156 -25.47 4.56 5.72
CA SER A 156 -25.95 3.21 5.41
C SER A 156 -27.47 3.08 5.32
N SER A 157 -28.18 4.07 5.85
CA SER A 157 -29.63 4.24 5.69
C SER A 157 -30.03 4.61 4.26
N VAL A 158 -29.09 5.12 3.45
CA VAL A 158 -29.33 5.58 2.08
C VAL A 158 -28.60 4.72 1.07
N TYR A 159 -27.35 4.36 1.34
CA TYR A 159 -26.49 3.65 0.39
C TYR A 159 -26.41 2.17 0.74
N ARG A 160 -26.94 1.33 -0.15
CA ARG A 160 -26.85 -0.13 -0.07
C ARG A 160 -26.47 -0.69 -1.43
N TYR A 161 -25.54 -1.62 -1.43
CA TYR A 161 -25.02 -2.25 -2.64
C TYR A 161 -25.19 -3.76 -2.57
N ASP A 162 -25.55 -4.37 -3.70
CA ASP A 162 -25.54 -5.83 -3.87
C ASP A 162 -24.10 -6.33 -3.99
N TYR A 163 -23.25 -5.57 -4.69
CA TYR A 163 -21.83 -5.90 -4.84
C TYR A 163 -20.92 -4.72 -4.49
N VAL A 164 -19.79 -5.04 -3.89
CA VAL A 164 -18.64 -4.14 -3.75
C VAL A 164 -17.48 -4.75 -4.52
N LEU A 165 -16.87 -3.98 -5.42
CA LEU A 165 -15.74 -4.41 -6.24
C LEU A 165 -14.49 -3.63 -5.83
N ALA A 166 -13.34 -4.29 -5.85
CA ALA A 166 -12.05 -3.64 -5.63
C ALA A 166 -10.95 -4.38 -6.40
N ALA A 167 -10.06 -3.63 -7.08
CA ALA A 167 -8.98 -4.21 -7.88
C ALA A 167 -7.67 -3.48 -7.66
N ASP A 168 -6.64 -4.20 -7.19
CA ASP A 168 -5.29 -3.66 -6.90
C ASP A 168 -5.29 -2.46 -5.92
N VAL A 169 -6.28 -2.43 -5.02
CA VAL A 169 -6.39 -1.45 -3.93
C VAL A 169 -5.44 -1.73 -2.76
N VAL A 170 -4.82 -2.91 -2.72
CA VAL A 170 -3.85 -3.30 -1.67
C VAL A 170 -2.45 -3.27 -2.27
N TYR A 171 -1.71 -2.24 -1.87
CA TYR A 171 -0.30 -2.05 -2.21
C TYR A 171 0.42 -1.32 -1.06
N HIS A 172 1.66 -0.90 -1.29
CA HIS A 172 2.42 -0.19 -0.26
C HIS A 172 1.90 1.25 -0.04
N HIS A 173 0.99 1.41 0.93
CA HIS A 173 0.50 2.67 1.46
C HIS A 173 -0.01 2.49 2.90
N ASP A 174 -0.19 3.60 3.64
CA ASP A 174 -0.52 3.59 5.07
C ASP A 174 -2.03 3.43 5.37
N TYR A 175 -2.85 3.22 4.33
CA TYR A 175 -4.33 3.28 4.43
C TYR A 175 -5.03 1.91 4.33
N LEU A 176 -4.31 0.83 4.68
CA LEU A 176 -4.85 -0.53 4.57
C LEU A 176 -5.92 -0.82 5.64
N GLU A 177 -5.77 -0.28 6.84
CA GLU A 177 -6.77 -0.42 7.91
C GLU A 177 -8.08 0.31 7.54
N GLU A 178 -7.98 1.53 7.00
CA GLU A 178 -9.11 2.32 6.52
C GLU A 178 -9.82 1.66 5.34
N LEU A 179 -9.06 1.02 4.45
CA LEU A 179 -9.61 0.23 3.37
C LEU A 179 -10.43 -0.95 3.90
N LEU A 180 -9.88 -1.72 4.85
CA LEU A 180 -10.58 -2.86 5.44
C LEU A 180 -11.84 -2.41 6.19
N PHE A 181 -11.76 -1.30 6.93
CA PHE A 181 -12.92 -0.66 7.56
C PHE A 181 -13.99 -0.35 6.52
N THR A 182 -13.61 0.27 5.41
CA THR A 182 -14.53 0.65 4.32
C THR A 182 -15.16 -0.57 3.66
N MET A 183 -14.38 -1.63 3.40
CA MET A 183 -14.89 -2.90 2.89
C MET A 183 -15.94 -3.49 3.84
N ARG A 184 -15.67 -3.50 5.16
CA ARG A 184 -16.61 -4.00 6.17
C ARG A 184 -17.87 -3.15 6.25
N TYR A 185 -17.73 -1.83 6.16
CA TYR A 185 -18.84 -0.89 6.20
C TYR A 185 -19.90 -1.15 5.12
N PHE A 186 -19.46 -1.40 3.89
CA PHE A 186 -20.33 -1.64 2.75
C PHE A 186 -20.73 -3.12 2.57
N CYS A 187 -19.92 -4.07 3.05
CA CYS A 187 -20.21 -5.50 2.97
C CYS A 187 -21.12 -5.96 4.12
N ARG A 188 -22.41 -5.58 4.03
CA ARG A 188 -23.47 -5.92 5.00
C ARG A 188 -24.20 -7.21 4.62
N PRO A 189 -25.12 -7.73 5.47
CA PRO A 189 -25.97 -8.86 5.08
C PRO A 189 -26.69 -8.63 3.74
N GLY A 190 -26.45 -9.55 2.80
CA GLY A 190 -26.94 -9.48 1.42
C GLY A 190 -25.98 -8.84 0.40
N THR A 191 -24.84 -8.31 0.84
CA THR A 191 -23.81 -7.76 -0.04
C THR A 191 -22.69 -8.79 -0.29
N THR A 192 -22.18 -8.83 -1.51
CA THR A 192 -21.00 -9.62 -1.90
C THR A 192 -19.84 -8.71 -2.27
N LEU A 193 -18.73 -8.82 -1.55
CA LEU A 193 -17.48 -8.13 -1.85
C LEU A 193 -16.63 -9.01 -2.79
N ILE A 194 -16.17 -8.49 -3.92
CA ILE A 194 -15.22 -9.16 -4.81
C ILE A 194 -13.97 -8.32 -4.91
N TRP A 195 -12.85 -8.87 -4.43
CA TRP A 195 -11.57 -8.19 -4.37
C TRP A 195 -10.53 -8.97 -5.17
N ALA A 196 -9.91 -8.30 -6.15
CA ALA A 196 -8.80 -8.85 -6.93
C ALA A 196 -7.51 -8.12 -6.56
N ASN A 197 -6.42 -8.86 -6.32
CA ASN A 197 -5.12 -8.25 -6.01
C ASN A 197 -3.96 -9.08 -6.51
N LYS A 198 -2.92 -8.41 -7.03
CA LYS A 198 -1.62 -9.05 -7.23
C LYS A 198 -0.84 -9.04 -5.92
N VAL A 199 -0.33 -10.20 -5.49
CA VAL A 199 0.56 -10.28 -4.33
C VAL A 199 1.96 -9.82 -4.74
N ARG A 200 2.47 -8.76 -4.11
CA ARG A 200 3.76 -8.12 -4.39
C ARG A 200 4.70 -8.20 -3.20
N LEU A 201 4.17 -7.93 -1.99
CA LEU A 201 4.93 -7.81 -0.74
C LEU A 201 4.29 -8.63 0.39
N LYS A 202 5.02 -8.80 1.49
CA LYS A 202 4.51 -9.46 2.70
C LYS A 202 3.30 -8.74 3.31
N THR A 203 3.24 -7.42 3.20
CA THR A 203 2.10 -6.61 3.66
C THR A 203 0.79 -7.02 2.97
N ASP A 204 0.87 -7.43 1.70
CA ASP A 204 -0.30 -7.86 0.94
C ASP A 204 -0.84 -9.21 1.46
N LEU A 205 0.06 -10.06 1.99
CA LEU A 205 -0.31 -11.30 2.64
C LEU A 205 -0.98 -11.03 4.00
N SER A 206 -0.43 -10.11 4.80
CA SER A 206 -1.05 -9.69 6.06
C SER A 206 -2.46 -9.15 5.84
N PHE A 207 -2.66 -8.26 4.86
CA PHE A 207 -4.01 -7.80 4.51
C PHE A 207 -4.93 -8.95 4.07
N THR A 208 -4.40 -9.94 3.34
CA THR A 208 -5.18 -11.11 2.94
C THR A 208 -5.64 -11.92 4.15
N GLU A 209 -4.80 -12.07 5.18
CA GLU A 209 -5.15 -12.70 6.45
C GLU A 209 -6.23 -11.89 7.19
N ASP A 210 -6.05 -10.57 7.33
CA ASP A 210 -7.03 -9.68 7.97
C ASP A 210 -8.39 -9.70 7.25
N PHE A 211 -8.38 -9.73 5.91
CA PHE A 211 -9.57 -9.87 5.08
C PHE A 211 -10.26 -11.21 5.36
N GLN A 212 -9.51 -12.31 5.42
CA GLN A 212 -10.04 -13.64 5.70
C GLN A 212 -10.63 -13.72 7.10
N ASP A 213 -10.05 -13.04 8.08
CA ASP A 213 -10.55 -12.98 9.45
C ASP A 213 -11.81 -12.10 9.59
N THR A 214 -11.92 -11.06 8.75
CA THR A 214 -13.06 -10.14 8.75
C THR A 214 -14.29 -10.70 8.03
N PHE A 215 -14.10 -11.39 6.90
CA PHE A 215 -15.19 -11.85 6.03
C PHE A 215 -15.31 -13.38 6.00
N ASN A 216 -16.50 -13.90 5.67
CA ASN A 216 -16.59 -15.26 5.17
C ASN A 216 -16.04 -15.27 3.74
N THR A 217 -14.83 -15.81 3.59
CA THR A 217 -14.00 -15.61 2.40
C THR A 217 -13.91 -16.88 1.55
N THR A 218 -14.00 -16.73 0.23
CA THR A 218 -13.78 -17.80 -0.75
C THR A 218 -12.85 -17.30 -1.85
N LEU A 219 -11.82 -18.09 -2.20
CA LEU A 219 -11.00 -17.82 -3.38
C LEU A 219 -11.77 -18.24 -4.63
N LEU A 220 -12.07 -17.28 -5.50
CA LEU A 220 -12.85 -17.49 -6.73
C LEU A 220 -11.97 -17.95 -7.90
N ALA A 221 -10.80 -17.34 -8.05
CA ALA A 221 -9.87 -17.64 -9.14
C ALA A 221 -8.44 -17.20 -8.82
N GLU A 222 -7.49 -17.90 -9.43
CA GLU A 222 -6.08 -17.51 -9.51
C GLU A 222 -5.74 -17.27 -10.98
N MET A 223 -5.30 -16.05 -11.31
CA MET A 223 -4.99 -15.62 -12.68
C MET A 223 -3.55 -15.11 -12.74
N GLY A 224 -2.62 -16.06 -12.86
CA GLY A 224 -1.18 -15.75 -12.80
C GLY A 224 -0.79 -15.35 -11.38
N GLU A 225 -0.38 -14.08 -11.21
CA GLU A 225 0.00 -13.52 -9.91
C GLU A 225 -1.16 -12.79 -9.21
N VAL A 226 -2.36 -12.80 -9.79
CA VAL A 226 -3.56 -12.15 -9.25
C VAL A 226 -4.47 -13.19 -8.62
N ASN A 227 -4.89 -12.94 -7.39
CA ASN A 227 -5.92 -13.71 -6.71
C ASN A 227 -7.23 -12.91 -6.70
N ILE A 228 -8.36 -13.59 -6.91
CA ILE A 228 -9.71 -13.00 -6.84
C ILE A 228 -10.45 -13.65 -5.68
N PHE A 229 -10.78 -12.88 -4.66
CA PHE A 229 -11.50 -13.30 -3.48
C PHE A 229 -12.95 -12.81 -3.51
N MET A 230 -13.84 -13.62 -2.96
CA MET A 230 -15.19 -13.23 -2.55
C MET A 230 -15.23 -13.13 -1.03
N GLY A 231 -15.82 -12.05 -0.51
CA GLY A 231 -16.12 -11.88 0.91
C GLY A 231 -17.62 -11.63 1.12
N THR A 232 -18.17 -12.22 2.17
CA THR A 232 -19.50 -11.89 2.68
C THR A 232 -19.41 -11.55 4.16
N CYS A 233 -20.34 -10.74 4.66
CA CYS A 233 -20.44 -10.41 6.08
C CYS A 233 -20.51 -11.71 6.92
N ARG A 234 -19.69 -11.82 7.97
CA ARG A 234 -19.85 -12.89 8.95
C ARG A 234 -21.08 -12.55 9.79
N GLU A 235 -21.94 -13.53 10.04
CA GLU A 235 -23.00 -13.40 11.05
C GLU A 235 -22.32 -13.35 12.42
N THR A 236 -21.85 -12.18 12.82
CA THR A 236 -21.47 -11.88 14.19
C THR A 236 -22.69 -11.28 14.87
N GLU A 237 -22.97 -11.76 16.09
CA GLU A 237 -24.05 -11.32 16.96
C GLU A 237 -24.27 -9.81 16.85
N GLU A 238 -25.53 -9.41 16.65
CA GLU A 238 -25.98 -8.02 16.53
C GLU A 238 -25.29 -7.15 17.59
N GLU A 239 -24.44 -6.21 17.16
CA GLU A 239 -24.11 -5.04 17.97
C GLU A 239 -25.45 -4.39 18.37
N PRO A 240 -25.81 -4.36 19.67
CA PRO A 240 -27.14 -3.92 20.07
C PRO A 240 -27.33 -2.47 19.63
N GLU A 241 -28.48 -2.20 18.99
CA GLU A 241 -28.92 -0.84 18.68
C GLU A 241 -28.75 0.05 19.91
N LEU A 242 -27.90 1.08 19.81
CA LEU A 242 -27.74 2.12 20.81
C LEU A 242 -29.10 2.81 21.01
N VAL A 243 -29.82 2.41 22.05
CA VAL A 243 -31.01 3.12 22.54
C VAL A 243 -30.51 4.40 23.22
N PRO A 244 -30.88 5.60 22.73
CA PRO A 244 -30.41 6.85 23.33
C PRO A 244 -31.12 7.04 24.67
N GLY A 245 -30.38 6.85 25.78
CA GLY A 245 -30.93 7.09 27.11
C GLY A 245 -30.14 6.59 28.32
N LYS A 246 -28.95 6.00 28.16
CA LYS A 246 -28.15 5.51 29.31
C LYS A 246 -26.78 6.19 29.53
N GLN A 247 -26.43 7.20 28.74
CA GLN A 247 -25.13 7.88 28.85
C GLN A 247 -24.97 8.76 30.10
N GLN A 248 -26.00 8.93 30.95
CA GLN A 248 -25.86 9.75 32.15
C GLN A 248 -25.36 9.00 33.40
N GLU A 249 -25.42 7.66 33.43
CA GLU A 249 -24.94 6.90 34.59
C GLU A 249 -23.48 6.41 34.39
N GLU A 250 -23.05 6.16 33.14
CA GLU A 250 -21.67 5.72 32.85
C GLU A 250 -20.65 6.87 32.86
N GLU A 251 -21.04 8.09 32.43
CA GLU A 251 -20.17 9.27 32.52
C GLU A 251 -19.90 9.72 33.97
N GLU A 252 -20.84 9.49 34.90
CA GLU A 252 -20.63 9.78 36.33
C GLU A 252 -19.68 8.76 36.98
N GLU A 253 -19.73 7.47 36.60
CA GLU A 253 -18.78 6.48 37.12
C GLU A 253 -17.36 6.68 36.58
N GLU A 254 -17.19 7.02 35.29
CA GLU A 254 -15.85 7.32 34.74
C GLU A 254 -15.24 8.57 35.38
N HIS A 255 -16.00 9.65 35.57
CA HIS A 255 -15.50 10.88 36.18
C HIS A 255 -15.14 10.68 37.67
N VAL A 256 -15.86 9.81 38.40
CA VAL A 256 -15.50 9.48 39.80
C VAL A 256 -14.21 8.66 39.82
N THR A 257 -14.02 7.74 38.87
CA THR A 257 -12.81 6.91 38.80
C THR A 257 -11.57 7.71 38.44
N GLU A 258 -11.69 8.67 37.52
CA GLU A 258 -10.60 9.58 37.13
C GLU A 258 -10.20 10.52 38.28
N CYS A 259 -11.17 11.09 39.02
CA CYS A 259 -10.88 11.90 40.20
C CYS A 259 -10.18 11.11 41.33
N LEU A 260 -10.53 9.84 41.52
CA LEU A 260 -9.87 8.99 42.52
C LEU A 260 -8.42 8.64 42.12
N GLN A 261 -8.16 8.45 40.83
CA GLN A 261 -6.81 8.20 40.32
C GLN A 261 -5.91 9.43 40.42
N GLU A 262 -6.44 10.63 40.18
CA GLU A 262 -5.68 11.88 40.37
C GLU A 262 -5.30 12.12 41.85
N GLU A 263 -6.19 11.76 42.79
CA GLU A 263 -5.87 11.86 44.23
C GLU A 263 -4.82 10.83 44.69
N GLU A 264 -4.84 9.59 44.17
CA GLU A 264 -3.80 8.59 44.46
C GLU A 264 -2.43 9.00 43.89
N ASN A 265 -2.38 9.46 42.64
CA ASN A 265 -1.13 9.91 42.01
C ASN A 265 -0.52 11.11 42.75
N GLY A 266 -1.34 12.05 43.23
CA GLY A 266 -0.88 13.21 44.02
C GLY A 266 -0.39 12.85 45.43
N LEU A 267 -0.75 11.68 45.96
CA LEU A 267 -0.23 11.14 47.22
C LEU A 267 1.09 10.39 47.01
N GLU A 268 1.22 9.65 45.90
CA GLU A 268 2.48 8.98 45.53
C GLU A 268 3.60 9.98 45.22
N GLU A 269 3.31 11.07 44.49
CA GLU A 269 4.31 12.12 44.20
C GLU A 269 4.82 12.80 45.49
N LYS A 270 3.96 12.97 46.49
CA LYS A 270 4.36 13.54 47.80
C LYS A 270 5.17 12.56 48.64
N GLU A 271 4.93 11.26 48.53
CA GLU A 271 5.79 10.25 49.18
C GLU A 271 7.17 10.16 48.53
N GLU A 272 7.29 10.33 47.22
CA GLU A 272 8.59 10.38 46.54
C GLU A 272 9.37 11.64 46.88
N GLU A 273 8.71 12.80 46.94
CA GLU A 273 9.36 14.06 47.35
C GLU A 273 9.86 14.00 48.80
N PHE A 274 9.10 13.38 49.71
CA PHE A 274 9.52 13.18 51.12
C PHE A 274 10.69 12.20 51.26
N LYS A 275 10.77 11.15 50.41
CA LYS A 275 11.90 10.21 50.40
C LYS A 275 13.16 10.81 49.79
N ALA A 276 13.03 11.71 48.83
CA ALA A 276 14.16 12.42 48.24
C ALA A 276 14.84 13.36 49.25
N ASP A 277 14.05 14.09 50.06
CA ASP A 277 14.56 15.00 51.10
C ASP A 277 15.31 14.24 52.22
N GLU A 278 14.82 13.07 52.64
CA GLU A 278 15.52 12.20 53.60
C GLU A 278 16.83 11.61 53.06
N THR A 279 16.94 11.36 51.75
CA THR A 279 18.20 10.89 51.15
C THR A 279 19.26 11.99 51.05
N THR A 280 18.86 13.25 50.83
CA THR A 280 19.81 14.37 50.78
C THR A 280 20.38 14.74 52.15
N GLU A 281 19.62 14.63 53.24
CA GLU A 281 20.15 14.86 54.59
C GLU A 281 21.14 13.77 55.04
N ASN A 282 20.97 12.52 54.58
CA ASN A 282 21.88 11.41 54.92
C ASN A 282 23.20 11.41 54.10
N GLU A 283 23.22 11.98 52.90
CA GLU A 283 24.44 12.08 52.08
C GLU A 283 25.37 13.24 52.53
N GLU A 284 24.82 14.32 53.10
CA GLU A 284 25.62 15.42 53.66
C GLU A 284 26.29 15.07 55.01
N GLU A 285 25.72 14.14 55.79
CA GLU A 285 26.33 13.64 57.04
C GLU A 285 27.48 12.62 56.81
N ASP A 286 27.49 11.89 55.69
CA ASP A 286 28.56 10.91 55.36
C ASP A 286 29.78 11.55 54.66
N GLU A 287 29.59 12.64 53.92
CA GLU A 287 30.67 13.45 53.33
C GLU A 287 31.46 14.25 54.39
N THR A 288 30.79 14.71 55.46
CA THR A 288 31.42 15.45 56.55
C THR A 288 32.24 14.56 57.49
N GLN A 289 31.91 13.26 57.63
CA GLN A 289 32.74 12.29 58.37
C GLN A 289 33.92 11.77 57.54
N LYS A 290 33.82 11.66 56.21
CA LYS A 290 34.93 11.24 55.32
C LYS A 290 35.99 12.31 55.11
N ASN A 291 35.64 13.60 55.19
CA ASN A 291 36.60 14.70 55.04
C ASN A 291 37.40 14.99 56.32
N GLY A 292 36.87 14.69 57.51
CA GLY A 292 37.61 14.79 58.78
C GLY A 292 38.73 13.75 58.95
N LEU A 293 38.58 12.56 58.36
CA LEU A 293 39.57 11.47 58.42
C LEU A 293 40.69 11.56 57.37
N LYS A 294 40.59 12.48 56.41
CA LYS A 294 41.60 12.72 55.37
C LYS A 294 42.57 13.87 55.67
N GLU A 295 42.23 14.77 56.59
CA GLU A 295 43.16 15.84 57.03
C GLU A 295 44.12 15.38 58.13
N GLU A 296 43.75 14.42 59.01
CA GLU A 296 44.67 13.88 60.03
C GLU A 296 45.74 12.90 59.48
N ASN A 297 45.56 12.37 58.27
CA ASN A 297 46.52 11.45 57.63
C ASN A 297 47.50 12.14 56.65
N LYS A 298 47.31 13.43 56.33
CA LYS A 298 48.19 14.17 55.41
C LYS A 298 49.36 14.89 56.11
N ASP A 299 49.30 15.03 57.42
CA ASP A 299 50.40 15.57 58.24
C ASP A 299 51.38 14.50 58.75
N ARG A 300 51.09 13.21 58.49
CA ARG A 300 51.93 12.07 58.91
C ARG A 300 52.80 11.46 57.81
N GLU A 301 52.57 11.81 56.53
CA GLU A 301 53.34 11.30 55.37
C GLU A 301 54.27 12.33 54.71
N ASN A 302 54.36 13.57 55.23
CA ASN A 302 55.25 14.62 54.70
C ASN A 302 56.54 14.85 55.51
N GLN A 303 56.95 13.88 56.36
CA GLN A 303 58.24 13.96 57.08
C GLN A 303 59.24 12.83 56.78
N GLU A 304 58.91 11.85 55.95
CA GLU A 304 59.83 10.75 55.60
C GLU A 304 59.73 10.38 54.12
N ASP A 305 60.25 11.20 53.21
CA ASP A 305 60.98 10.70 52.01
C ASP A 305 61.63 11.85 51.21
N SER A 306 62.38 12.68 51.92
CA SER A 306 63.41 13.53 51.32
C SER A 306 64.72 12.75 51.23
N GLN A 307 64.80 11.72 50.39
CA GLN A 307 66.07 11.08 50.08
C GLN A 307 66.06 10.39 48.69
N ASP A 308 66.95 10.90 47.83
CA ASP A 308 67.47 10.35 46.56
C ASP A 308 66.48 10.05 45.42
N ARG A 309 66.39 10.84 44.34
CA ARG A 309 67.38 11.20 43.29
C ARG A 309 68.15 10.02 42.66
N ARG A 310 67.77 9.75 41.39
CA ARG A 310 68.57 9.51 40.17
C ARG A 310 68.54 8.10 39.58
N ASP A 311 68.12 8.05 38.31
CA ASP A 311 68.80 7.48 37.12
C ASP A 311 67.71 7.32 36.02
N ASP A 312 67.67 8.13 34.96
CA ASP A 312 68.29 7.92 33.61
C ASP A 312 67.81 6.61 32.94
N GLU A 313 67.49 6.44 31.66
CA GLU A 313 67.62 7.17 30.39
C GLU A 313 66.75 6.34 29.38
N GLU A 314 66.02 6.97 28.47
CA GLU A 314 66.27 6.94 27.00
C GLU A 314 65.78 5.71 26.20
N GLN A 315 64.91 5.96 25.22
CA GLN A 315 64.98 5.57 23.78
C GLN A 315 63.56 5.50 23.14
N GLN A 316 63.21 6.48 22.28
CA GLN A 316 63.33 6.49 20.80
C GLN A 316 62.23 5.65 20.11
N ASN A 317 61.58 6.03 19.01
CA ASN A 317 61.76 7.09 18.02
C ASN A 317 60.50 7.14 17.10
N SER A 318 60.20 8.34 16.58
CA SER A 318 59.64 8.72 15.23
C SER A 318 58.50 7.89 14.60
N ALA A 319 57.50 8.40 13.87
CA ALA A 319 57.33 9.56 12.99
C ALA A 319 55.79 9.74 12.82
N GLY A 320 55.19 10.89 12.47
CA GLY A 320 55.45 11.71 11.29
C GLY A 320 54.20 12.59 11.04
N SER A 321 54.44 13.87 10.81
CA SER A 321 53.53 15.00 10.49
C SER A 321 52.87 14.81 9.09
N ARG A 322 51.77 15.41 8.63
CA ARG A 322 51.20 16.80 8.59
C ARG A 322 49.78 16.66 7.94
N SER A 323 48.70 17.21 8.52
CA SER A 323 48.07 18.54 8.30
C SER A 323 47.61 18.89 6.86
N THR A 324 46.28 18.91 6.59
CA THR A 324 45.39 20.09 6.29
C THR A 324 45.73 20.93 5.05
N SER A 325 44.85 21.49 4.22
CA SER A 325 43.38 21.67 4.17
C SER A 325 43.01 22.36 2.83
N GLU A 326 41.73 22.27 2.44
CA GLU A 326 40.91 23.27 1.70
C GLU A 326 41.27 23.64 0.24
N SER A 327 40.35 23.94 -0.69
CA SER A 327 38.92 24.32 -0.63
C SER A 327 38.26 24.20 -2.02
N GLU A 328 36.96 23.84 -1.99
CA GLU A 328 35.80 24.29 -2.78
C GLU A 328 35.82 24.43 -4.32
N LEU A 329 34.87 23.75 -4.99
CA LEU A 329 33.65 24.34 -5.60
C LEU A 329 33.02 23.37 -6.62
N GLY A 330 31.69 23.24 -6.59
CA GLY A 330 30.91 22.76 -7.74
C GLY A 330 29.94 21.61 -7.42
N GLY A 331 28.77 21.96 -6.90
CA GLY A 331 27.65 21.04 -6.77
C GLY A 331 26.96 20.78 -8.11
N LEU A 332 26.64 19.52 -8.36
CA LEU A 332 25.51 19.02 -9.15
C LEU A 332 25.20 17.63 -8.61
N GLY A 333 24.19 17.53 -7.75
CA GLY A 333 23.66 16.26 -7.26
C GLY A 333 22.76 15.65 -8.33
N GLU A 334 23.26 14.64 -9.05
CA GLU A 334 22.43 13.75 -9.84
C GLU A 334 21.75 12.75 -8.89
N HIS A 335 20.44 12.90 -8.71
CA HIS A 335 19.57 11.86 -8.15
C HIS A 335 19.56 10.65 -9.09
N PRO A 336 19.70 9.41 -8.59
CA PRO A 336 19.43 8.23 -9.40
C PRO A 336 17.92 8.10 -9.61
N THR A 337 17.44 8.45 -10.80
CA THR A 337 16.11 8.10 -11.30
C THR A 337 16.06 6.60 -11.58
N TYR A 338 15.79 5.81 -10.56
CA TYR A 338 15.40 4.40 -10.71
C TYR A 338 13.88 4.32 -10.75
N CYS A 339 13.31 4.43 -11.95
CA CYS A 339 11.96 3.92 -12.23
C CYS A 339 11.91 3.41 -13.67
N LYS A 340 12.49 2.23 -13.89
CA LYS A 340 12.21 1.40 -15.07
C LYS A 340 11.39 0.21 -14.59
N TYR A 341 10.08 0.39 -14.49
CA TYR A 341 9.16 -0.75 -14.40
C TYR A 341 8.78 -1.19 -15.81
N SER A 342 9.20 -2.42 -16.13
CA SER A 342 8.80 -3.19 -17.29
C SER A 342 7.28 -3.40 -17.26
N LYS A 343 6.52 -2.56 -17.96
CA LYS A 343 5.10 -2.78 -18.26
C LYS A 343 5.00 -4.10 -19.04
N TYR A 344 4.51 -5.15 -18.37
CA TYR A 344 4.19 -6.47 -18.91
C TYR A 344 5.40 -7.32 -19.36
N LYS A 345 5.98 -8.08 -18.43
CA LYS A 345 6.57 -9.39 -18.76
C LYS A 345 5.65 -10.45 -18.16
N PHE A 346 5.01 -11.22 -19.04
CA PHE A 346 4.28 -12.44 -18.74
C PHE A 346 5.22 -13.63 -18.75
#